data_AF-H8XYP7-F1
#
_entry.id   AF-H8XYP7-F1
#
_cell.length_a   1.000
_cell.length_b   1.000
_cell.length_c   1.000
_cell.angle_alpha   90.00
_cell.angle_beta   90.00
_cell.angle_gamma   90.00
#
_symmetry.space_group_name_H-M   'P 1'
#
loop_
_entity.id
_entity.type
_entity.pdbx_description
1 polymer ?
#
loop_
_entity_poly.entity_id
_entity_poly.type
_entity_poly.pdbx_seq_one_letter_code
_entity_poly.pdbx_strand_id
1 'polypeptide(L)'
;MPRDKKHKRNAGPPLPAAAASGGGGNAADEDDKASINSDRTESTVQLSDGDEGMSEMEAYERKVREAMDLALEKSVHTRTNALTALTTALQKRVLSHFLLDHHQTLCDLIERSLRKGRGPEQVAAARLASLLVLSLSHMVEAEQVYKTLAPVLTVVVTDPSASLNGRQEVALTLAMTAFLACHDLADVTATMNTLHGVFAASLPKGNGELPNHAPALTALHTSALNGFCLLMCLLSPSSVYTMANKLVREMYDLLGCSDVDLRIQAGEAVALLYEAARLHDEDYSWNREGELCAALKDLATDSHKFRAKKDRKQQRASFRDVVRTVEEGELPCETVTVGPQHQRQELLLDTWSLKWQYASLCHTLGIGLNNHITFNVGVRDMFDLGPPPLQLDRGMLSLARRSQKKPNRESPACKARHMARNKNRDNRAAAKTYDD
;
A
#
# COMPACT_ATOMS: atom_id res chain seq x y z
N MET A 1 -2.45 16.90 -57.38
CA MET A 1 -3.14 18.04 -58.02
C MET A 1 -4.37 17.52 -58.74
N PRO A 2 -5.51 18.23 -58.82
CA PRO A 2 -6.14 19.26 -57.95
C PRO A 2 -7.38 18.68 -57.18
N ARG A 3 -7.79 19.18 -56.00
CA ARG A 3 -8.69 20.34 -55.70
C ARG A 3 -10.07 20.22 -56.37
N ASP A 4 -11.23 20.55 -55.81
CA ASP A 4 -11.70 21.31 -54.63
C ASP A 4 -13.25 21.23 -54.74
N LYS A 5 -14.11 21.24 -53.71
CA LYS A 5 -14.58 22.43 -52.97
C LYS A 5 -15.69 21.99 -52.00
N LYS A 6 -15.53 22.23 -50.70
CA LYS A 6 -16.65 22.48 -49.77
C LYS A 6 -16.58 23.95 -49.34
N HIS A 7 -17.67 24.67 -49.56
CA HIS A 7 -17.85 26.06 -49.14
C HIS A 7 -17.90 26.18 -47.62
N LYS A 8 -17.42 27.34 -47.15
CA LYS A 8 -17.22 27.75 -45.75
C LYS A 8 -17.96 29.07 -45.55
N ARG A 9 -18.14 29.45 -44.27
CA ARG A 9 -18.47 30.78 -43.69
C ARG A 9 -19.97 31.00 -43.41
N ASN A 10 -20.40 31.67 -42.34
CA ASN A 10 -19.77 32.51 -41.30
C ASN A 10 -20.80 32.59 -40.13
N ALA A 11 -20.45 32.47 -38.85
CA ALA A 11 -19.86 33.47 -37.94
C ALA A 11 -20.85 34.49 -37.34
N GLY A 12 -20.98 34.49 -36.01
CA GLY A 12 -21.06 35.70 -35.18
C GLY A 12 -22.33 35.92 -34.32
N PRO A 13 -22.22 36.49 -33.10
CA PRO A 13 -23.11 36.26 -31.93
C PRO A 13 -24.11 37.42 -31.65
N PRO A 14 -24.92 37.38 -30.57
CA PRO A 14 -24.50 38.00 -29.28
C PRO A 14 -25.10 37.39 -27.97
N LEU A 15 -24.49 37.74 -26.82
CA LEU A 15 -25.00 37.65 -25.42
C LEU A 15 -25.70 38.99 -25.03
N PRO A 16 -26.23 39.26 -23.80
CA PRO A 16 -26.67 38.46 -22.63
C PRO A 16 -28.06 38.90 -22.04
N ALA A 17 -28.63 38.21 -21.03
CA ALA A 17 -29.36 38.81 -19.87
C ALA A 17 -29.90 37.77 -18.84
N ALA A 18 -29.64 38.06 -17.56
CA ALA A 18 -30.38 37.85 -16.28
C ALA A 18 -31.46 36.73 -16.16
N ALA A 19 -31.39 35.77 -15.22
CA ALA A 19 -31.45 35.79 -13.74
C ALA A 19 -32.84 35.31 -13.20
N ALA A 20 -32.85 34.26 -12.36
CA ALA A 20 -33.61 34.12 -11.10
C ALA A 20 -33.97 32.65 -10.75
N SER A 21 -33.72 32.29 -9.48
CA SER A 21 -34.35 31.26 -8.61
C SER A 21 -34.47 29.82 -9.15
N GLY A 22 -33.99 28.77 -8.48
CA GLY A 22 -34.04 28.48 -7.05
C GLY A 22 -34.78 27.14 -6.88
N GLY A 23 -34.13 26.12 -6.32
CA GLY A 23 -34.76 24.81 -6.10
C GLY A 23 -33.74 23.71 -5.83
N GLY A 24 -33.52 23.44 -4.55
CA GLY A 24 -32.53 22.47 -4.07
C GLY A 24 -32.83 21.03 -4.49
N GLY A 25 -31.79 20.34 -4.93
CA GLY A 25 -31.76 18.89 -5.10
C GLY A 25 -30.68 18.29 -4.21
N ASN A 26 -31.10 17.67 -3.11
CA ASN A 26 -30.28 16.76 -2.32
C ASN A 26 -29.87 15.58 -3.22
N ALA A 27 -28.63 15.59 -3.71
CA ALA A 27 -28.01 14.40 -4.28
C ALA A 27 -27.31 13.64 -3.13
N ALA A 28 -27.80 12.43 -2.89
CA ALA A 28 -27.38 11.55 -1.83
C ALA A 28 -25.87 11.24 -1.91
N ASP A 29 -25.22 11.30 -0.74
CA ASP A 29 -23.92 10.71 -0.50
C ASP A 29 -23.96 9.21 -0.84
N GLU A 30 -23.31 8.84 -1.94
CA GLU A 30 -22.84 7.48 -2.17
C GLU A 30 -21.50 7.33 -1.42
N ASP A 31 -21.58 6.66 -0.27
CA ASP A 31 -20.43 6.09 0.42
C ASP A 31 -19.77 5.03 -0.47
N ASP A 32 -18.79 5.46 -1.27
CA ASP A 32 -17.76 4.57 -1.81
C ASP A 32 -16.85 4.12 -0.66
N LYS A 33 -17.33 3.19 0.16
CA LYS A 33 -16.45 2.20 0.80
C LYS A 33 -16.12 1.20 -0.29
N ALA A 34 -14.87 1.20 -0.74
CA ALA A 34 -14.31 0.23 -1.67
C ALA A 34 -14.39 -1.18 -1.07
N SER A 35 -15.57 -1.80 -1.18
CA SER A 35 -15.72 -3.24 -1.10
C SER A 35 -15.16 -3.80 -2.40
N ILE A 36 -13.91 -4.23 -2.36
CA ILE A 36 -13.29 -5.02 -3.42
C ILE A 36 -14.00 -6.38 -3.41
N ASN A 37 -15.14 -6.47 -4.09
CA ASN A 37 -15.70 -7.75 -4.49
C ASN A 37 -14.78 -8.33 -5.56
N SER A 38 -13.95 -9.30 -5.18
CA SER A 38 -13.21 -10.14 -6.13
C SER A 38 -14.17 -11.16 -6.76
N ASP A 39 -15.08 -10.68 -7.61
CA ASP A 39 -15.86 -11.57 -8.47
C ASP A 39 -15.10 -11.84 -9.77
N ARG A 40 -14.67 -13.10 -9.90
CA ARG A 40 -14.53 -13.91 -11.12
C ARG A 40 -13.38 -13.58 -12.08
N THR A 41 -12.30 -14.35 -11.91
CA THR A 41 -11.58 -14.92 -13.06
C THR A 41 -11.99 -16.39 -13.20
N GLU A 42 -13.04 -16.65 -13.97
CA GLU A 42 -13.19 -17.96 -14.62
C GLU A 42 -12.12 -18.03 -15.72
N SER A 43 -10.91 -18.46 -15.36
CA SER A 43 -9.99 -18.98 -16.36
C SER A 43 -10.46 -20.40 -16.69
N THR A 44 -11.35 -20.51 -17.68
CA THR A 44 -11.53 -21.77 -18.39
C THR A 44 -10.24 -22.04 -19.14
N VAL A 45 -9.36 -22.83 -18.52
CA VAL A 45 -8.13 -23.30 -19.14
C VAL A 45 -8.57 -24.29 -20.22
N GLN A 46 -8.51 -23.89 -21.48
CA GLN A 46 -8.51 -24.86 -22.58
C GLN A 46 -7.19 -25.62 -22.47
N LEU A 47 -7.25 -26.81 -21.90
CA LEU A 47 -6.16 -27.76 -21.88
C LEU A 47 -5.85 -28.11 -23.33
N SER A 48 -4.64 -27.80 -23.79
CA SER A 48 -4.12 -28.35 -25.04
C SER A 48 -3.86 -29.84 -24.85
N ASP A 49 -4.08 -30.59 -25.92
CA ASP A 49 -4.22 -32.05 -26.04
C ASP A 49 -2.95 -32.88 -25.71
N GLY A 50 -2.24 -32.56 -24.61
CA GLY A 50 -1.00 -33.23 -24.21
C GLY A 50 -0.71 -33.26 -22.70
N ASP A 51 -1.69 -32.94 -21.84
CA ASP A 51 -1.53 -32.86 -20.38
C ASP A 51 -2.41 -33.90 -19.64
N GLU A 52 -2.55 -35.11 -20.20
CA GLU A 52 -3.25 -36.21 -19.52
C GLU A 52 -2.41 -36.72 -18.33
N GLY A 53 -2.80 -36.36 -17.11
CA GLY A 53 -2.18 -36.79 -15.84
C GLY A 53 -1.55 -35.67 -15.00
N MET A 54 -1.43 -34.48 -15.58
CA MET A 54 -1.00 -33.21 -14.97
C MET A 54 -1.82 -32.75 -13.74
N SER A 55 -1.29 -32.62 -12.52
CA SER A 55 -1.98 -31.83 -11.48
C SER A 55 -2.03 -30.33 -11.85
N GLU A 56 -3.09 -29.61 -11.46
CA GLU A 56 -3.20 -28.15 -11.65
C GLU A 56 -1.99 -27.41 -11.05
N MET A 57 -1.46 -27.93 -9.92
CA MET A 57 -0.28 -27.37 -9.25
C MET A 57 0.99 -27.60 -10.07
N GLU A 58 1.22 -28.82 -10.54
CA GLU A 58 2.41 -29.16 -11.32
C GLU A 58 2.43 -28.40 -12.66
N ALA A 59 1.27 -28.24 -13.31
CA ALA A 59 1.14 -27.43 -14.51
C ALA A 59 1.43 -25.93 -14.24
N TYR A 60 1.12 -25.45 -13.04
CA TYR A 60 1.43 -24.09 -12.62
C TYR A 60 2.93 -23.91 -12.36
N GLU A 61 3.55 -24.83 -11.62
CA GLU A 61 5.00 -24.84 -11.36
C GLU A 61 5.81 -24.95 -12.64
N ARG A 62 5.34 -25.72 -13.63
CA ARG A 62 5.96 -25.78 -14.96
C ARG A 62 6.03 -24.41 -15.63
N LYS A 63 4.94 -23.64 -15.59
CA LYS A 63 4.89 -22.27 -16.13
C LYS A 63 5.80 -21.30 -15.39
N VAL A 64 5.96 -21.49 -14.07
CA VAL A 64 6.92 -20.70 -13.28
C VAL A 64 8.34 -21.03 -13.73
N ARG A 65 8.66 -22.31 -13.94
CA ARG A 65 9.96 -22.76 -14.43
C ARG A 65 10.27 -22.21 -15.84
N GLU A 66 9.29 -22.27 -16.76
CA GLU A 66 9.40 -21.64 -18.09
C GLU A 66 9.67 -20.13 -18.00
N ALA A 67 9.00 -19.42 -17.07
CA ALA A 67 9.27 -18.01 -16.85
C ALA A 67 10.67 -17.75 -16.26
N MET A 68 11.21 -18.66 -15.43
CA MET A 68 12.60 -18.59 -14.98
C MET A 68 13.59 -18.71 -16.14
N ASP A 69 13.34 -19.62 -17.09
CA ASP A 69 14.18 -19.77 -18.28
C ASP A 69 14.14 -18.52 -19.16
N LEU A 70 12.95 -17.93 -19.35
CA LEU A 70 12.79 -16.67 -20.09
C LEU A 70 13.49 -15.48 -19.40
N ALA A 71 13.69 -15.54 -18.08
CA ALA A 71 14.45 -14.53 -17.36
C ALA A 71 15.97 -14.60 -17.63
N LEU A 72 16.47 -15.66 -18.27
CA LEU A 72 17.87 -15.80 -18.70
C LEU A 72 18.14 -15.31 -20.12
N GLU A 73 17.08 -14.99 -20.88
CA GLU A 73 17.17 -14.62 -22.29
C GLU A 73 18.04 -13.38 -22.53
N LYS A 74 18.61 -13.29 -23.74
CA LYS A 74 19.47 -12.15 -24.11
C LYS A 74 18.69 -10.83 -24.17
N SER A 75 17.42 -10.90 -24.58
CA SER A 75 16.53 -9.76 -24.74
C SER A 75 16.11 -9.16 -23.39
N VAL A 76 16.41 -7.88 -23.17
CA VAL A 76 15.99 -7.11 -21.99
C VAL A 76 14.48 -7.12 -21.84
N HIS A 77 13.74 -6.99 -22.94
CA HIS A 77 12.28 -7.00 -22.93
C HIS A 77 11.73 -8.35 -22.45
N THR A 78 12.30 -9.45 -22.96
CA THR A 78 11.89 -10.81 -22.56
C THR A 78 12.17 -11.05 -21.08
N ARG A 79 13.37 -10.67 -20.59
CA ARG A 79 13.70 -10.78 -19.16
C ARG A 79 12.76 -9.96 -18.27
N THR A 80 12.48 -8.71 -18.66
CA THR A 80 11.58 -7.83 -17.89
C THR A 80 10.17 -8.41 -17.80
N ASN A 81 9.64 -8.95 -18.91
CA ASN A 81 8.33 -9.59 -18.92
C ASN A 81 8.32 -10.87 -18.08
N ALA A 82 9.40 -11.65 -18.14
CA ALA A 82 9.57 -12.87 -17.35
C ALA A 82 9.57 -12.58 -15.84
N LEU A 83 10.36 -11.59 -15.38
CA LEU A 83 10.38 -11.15 -13.97
C LEU A 83 9.00 -10.68 -13.49
N THR A 84 8.27 -9.96 -14.36
CA THR A 84 6.91 -9.50 -14.07
C THR A 84 5.91 -10.67 -14.00
N ALA A 85 6.06 -11.67 -14.88
CA ALA A 85 5.26 -12.88 -14.87
C ALA A 85 5.52 -13.72 -13.61
N LEU A 86 6.78 -13.87 -13.20
CA LEU A 86 7.17 -14.50 -11.95
C LEU A 86 6.56 -13.78 -10.74
N THR A 87 6.63 -12.45 -10.71
CA THR A 87 5.99 -11.64 -9.66
C THR A 87 4.48 -11.93 -9.59
N THR A 88 3.81 -11.89 -10.73
CA THR A 88 2.37 -12.19 -10.81
C THR A 88 2.05 -13.62 -10.38
N ALA A 89 2.91 -14.58 -10.73
CA ALA A 89 2.72 -15.97 -10.39
C ALA A 89 2.79 -16.20 -8.87
N LEU A 90 3.78 -15.59 -8.22
CA LEU A 90 3.97 -15.65 -6.78
C LEU A 90 2.93 -14.85 -5.99
N GLN A 91 2.33 -13.79 -6.55
CA GLN A 91 1.22 -13.08 -5.89
C GLN A 91 -0.06 -13.94 -5.87
N LYS A 92 -0.29 -14.70 -6.94
CA LYS A 92 -1.53 -15.46 -7.12
C LYS A 92 -1.58 -16.75 -6.31
N ARG A 93 -0.42 -17.34 -6.00
CA ARG A 93 -0.33 -18.66 -5.36
C ARG A 93 0.81 -18.66 -4.35
N VAL A 94 0.57 -19.27 -3.19
CA VAL A 94 1.60 -19.56 -2.21
C VAL A 94 2.33 -20.82 -2.68
N LEU A 95 3.58 -20.67 -3.14
CA LEU A 95 4.38 -21.73 -3.75
C LEU A 95 5.56 -22.18 -2.86
N SER A 96 5.39 -22.21 -1.53
CA SER A 96 6.49 -22.38 -0.59
C SER A 96 7.38 -23.60 -0.91
N HIS A 97 6.80 -24.77 -1.19
CA HIS A 97 7.58 -25.97 -1.50
C HIS A 97 8.43 -25.83 -2.77
N PHE A 98 7.83 -25.38 -3.88
CA PHE A 98 8.55 -25.11 -5.12
C PHE A 98 9.70 -24.12 -4.89
N LEU A 99 9.47 -23.08 -4.08
CA LEU A 99 10.49 -22.08 -3.80
C LEU A 99 11.65 -22.61 -2.97
N LEU A 100 11.46 -23.59 -2.09
CA LEU A 100 12.58 -24.20 -1.36
C LEU A 100 13.61 -24.79 -2.31
N ASP A 101 13.16 -25.47 -3.37
CA ASP A 101 14.04 -26.10 -4.36
C ASP A 101 14.65 -25.10 -5.36
N HIS A 102 14.07 -23.90 -5.49
CA HIS A 102 14.38 -22.96 -6.58
C HIS A 102 14.78 -21.54 -6.13
N HIS A 103 14.81 -21.24 -4.82
CA HIS A 103 15.07 -19.89 -4.30
C HIS A 103 16.45 -19.36 -4.71
N GLN A 104 17.48 -20.19 -4.75
CA GLN A 104 18.83 -19.76 -5.16
C GLN A 104 18.86 -19.31 -6.61
N THR A 105 18.26 -20.09 -7.52
CA THR A 105 18.16 -19.72 -8.94
C THR A 105 17.36 -18.42 -9.12
N LEU A 106 16.24 -18.27 -8.41
CA LEU A 106 15.46 -17.02 -8.45
C LEU A 106 16.28 -15.83 -7.90
N CYS A 107 17.02 -16.03 -6.80
CA CYS A 107 17.90 -15.04 -6.22
C CYS A 107 18.96 -14.58 -7.23
N ASP A 108 19.63 -15.52 -7.91
CA ASP A 108 20.64 -15.21 -8.94
C ASP A 108 20.06 -14.42 -10.12
N LEU A 109 18.85 -14.78 -10.57
CA LEU A 109 18.14 -14.06 -11.64
C LEU A 109 17.84 -12.61 -11.24
N ILE A 110 17.36 -12.42 -10.01
CA ILE A 110 17.04 -11.11 -9.43
C ILE A 110 18.32 -10.29 -9.28
N GLU A 111 19.35 -10.86 -8.67
CA GLU A 111 20.63 -10.18 -8.43
C GLU A 111 21.25 -9.70 -9.74
N ARG A 112 21.30 -10.57 -10.76
CA ARG A 112 21.80 -10.23 -12.09
C ARG A 112 21.02 -9.08 -12.72
N SER A 113 19.69 -9.11 -12.60
CA SER A 113 18.80 -8.10 -13.18
C SER A 113 18.90 -6.76 -12.45
N LEU A 114 19.11 -6.76 -11.13
CA LEU A 114 19.38 -5.56 -10.34
C LEU A 114 20.73 -4.92 -10.68
N ARG A 115 21.78 -5.74 -10.81
CA ARG A 115 23.15 -5.27 -11.10
C ARG A 115 23.34 -4.79 -12.53
N LYS A 116 22.82 -5.54 -13.51
CA LYS A 116 23.07 -5.30 -14.94
C LYS A 116 21.90 -4.65 -15.67
N GLY A 117 20.67 -4.87 -15.19
CA GLY A 117 19.48 -4.28 -15.77
C GLY A 117 19.37 -2.79 -15.47
N ARG A 118 18.44 -2.12 -16.15
CA ARG A 118 18.16 -0.69 -15.97
C ARG A 118 16.66 -0.42 -16.06
N GLY A 119 16.20 0.63 -15.38
CA GLY A 119 14.83 1.13 -15.52
C GLY A 119 13.78 0.06 -15.22
N PRO A 120 12.93 -0.32 -16.19
CA PRO A 120 11.87 -1.32 -15.98
C PRO A 120 12.37 -2.69 -15.50
N GLU A 121 13.54 -3.14 -15.94
CA GLU A 121 14.10 -4.43 -15.53
C GLU A 121 14.45 -4.44 -14.04
N GLN A 122 15.02 -3.34 -13.52
CA GLN A 122 15.34 -3.21 -12.09
C GLN A 122 14.06 -3.14 -11.24
N VAL A 123 13.03 -2.44 -11.71
CA VAL A 123 11.72 -2.39 -11.03
C VAL A 123 11.11 -3.79 -10.95
N ALA A 124 11.11 -4.55 -12.05
CA ALA A 124 10.57 -5.91 -12.07
C ALA A 124 11.36 -6.86 -11.17
N ALA A 125 12.69 -6.75 -11.15
CA ALA A 125 13.55 -7.55 -10.28
C ALA A 125 13.34 -7.22 -8.80
N ALA A 126 13.24 -5.93 -8.44
CA ALA A 126 13.01 -5.49 -7.07
C ALA A 126 11.67 -6.01 -6.53
N ARG A 127 10.60 -5.93 -7.31
CA ARG A 127 9.28 -6.51 -6.94
C ARG A 127 9.35 -8.00 -6.68
N LEU A 128 10.03 -8.73 -7.58
CA LEU A 128 10.21 -10.17 -7.43
C LEU A 128 11.03 -10.50 -6.17
N ALA A 129 12.04 -9.69 -5.82
CA ALA A 129 12.83 -9.84 -4.60
C ALA A 129 11.97 -9.77 -3.33
N SER A 130 11.17 -8.72 -3.18
CA SER A 130 10.27 -8.58 -2.02
C SER A 130 9.30 -9.75 -1.89
N LEU A 131 8.81 -10.25 -3.03
CA LEU A 131 7.84 -11.33 -3.05
C LEU A 131 8.46 -12.71 -2.82
N LEU A 132 9.68 -12.93 -3.29
CA LEU A 132 10.45 -14.15 -2.98
C LEU A 132 10.69 -14.24 -1.47
N VAL A 133 11.18 -13.16 -0.85
CA VAL A 133 11.40 -13.08 0.60
C VAL A 133 10.09 -13.26 1.37
N LEU A 134 9.01 -12.58 0.96
CA LEU A 134 7.68 -12.74 1.58
C LEU A 134 7.15 -14.17 1.47
N SER A 135 7.33 -14.82 0.34
CA SER A 135 6.86 -16.19 0.14
C SER A 135 7.60 -17.19 1.03
N LEU A 136 8.85 -16.87 1.39
CA LEU A 136 9.73 -17.68 2.23
C LEU A 136 9.82 -17.17 3.67
N SER A 137 9.06 -16.15 4.09
CA SER A 137 9.34 -15.41 5.35
C SER A 137 9.22 -16.22 6.65
N HIS A 138 8.63 -17.42 6.60
CA HIS A 138 8.56 -18.37 7.72
C HIS A 138 9.70 -19.42 7.67
N MET A 139 10.63 -19.27 6.73
CA MET A 139 11.69 -20.22 6.41
C MET A 139 13.06 -19.54 6.53
N VAL A 140 14.09 -20.32 6.81
CA VAL A 140 15.48 -19.85 6.95
C VAL A 140 16.06 -19.31 5.63
N GLU A 141 15.57 -19.80 4.50
CA GLU A 141 15.99 -19.38 3.16
C GLU A 141 15.68 -17.90 2.89
N ALA A 142 14.67 -17.32 3.53
CA ALA A 142 14.38 -15.89 3.38
C ALA A 142 15.56 -15.01 3.81
N GLU A 143 16.24 -15.36 4.90
CA GLU A 143 17.43 -14.64 5.37
C GLU A 143 18.59 -14.76 4.37
N GLN A 144 18.76 -15.94 3.75
CA GLN A 144 19.82 -16.16 2.75
C GLN A 144 19.59 -15.30 1.50
N VAL A 145 18.36 -15.25 1.01
CA VAL A 145 17.97 -14.37 -0.10
C VAL A 145 18.18 -12.91 0.28
N TYR A 146 17.76 -12.48 1.47
CA TYR A 146 17.96 -11.12 1.97
C TYR A 146 19.44 -10.74 2.00
N LYS A 147 20.31 -11.56 2.63
CA LYS A 147 21.76 -11.30 2.73
C LYS A 147 22.44 -11.16 1.38
N THR A 148 21.96 -11.85 0.35
CA THR A 148 22.48 -11.75 -1.01
C THR A 148 22.02 -10.46 -1.70
N LEU A 149 20.73 -10.11 -1.57
CA LEU A 149 20.13 -9.01 -2.32
C LEU A 149 20.29 -7.64 -1.65
N ALA A 150 20.32 -7.56 -0.32
CA ALA A 150 20.38 -6.30 0.42
C ALA A 150 21.57 -5.39 0.04
N PRO A 151 22.81 -5.90 -0.14
CA PRO A 151 23.92 -5.07 -0.61
C PRO A 151 23.68 -4.48 -2.01
N VAL A 152 23.05 -5.24 -2.91
CA VAL A 152 22.75 -4.80 -4.28
C VAL A 152 21.66 -3.74 -4.28
N LEU A 153 20.58 -3.96 -3.51
CA LEU A 153 19.50 -3.01 -3.34
C LEU A 153 20.01 -1.68 -2.73
N THR A 154 20.91 -1.76 -1.74
CA THR A 154 21.56 -0.59 -1.12
C THR A 154 22.38 0.22 -2.13
N VAL A 155 23.13 -0.44 -3.01
CA VAL A 155 23.86 0.24 -4.09
C VAL A 155 22.89 0.93 -5.06
N VAL A 156 21.82 0.24 -5.47
CA VAL A 156 20.88 0.82 -6.44
C VAL A 156 20.10 2.00 -5.86
N VAL A 157 19.62 1.93 -4.61
CA VAL A 157 18.84 3.03 -4.01
C VAL A 157 19.66 4.30 -3.82
N THR A 158 20.97 4.16 -3.58
CA THR A 158 21.90 5.28 -3.35
C THR A 158 22.59 5.78 -4.63
N ASP A 159 22.51 5.05 -5.73
CA ASP A 159 23.10 5.45 -7.02
C ASP A 159 22.33 6.60 -7.69
N PRO A 160 22.88 7.82 -7.79
CA PRO A 160 22.21 8.94 -8.45
C PRO A 160 22.04 8.75 -9.96
N SER A 161 22.79 7.82 -10.58
CA SER A 161 22.68 7.50 -12.01
C SER A 161 21.58 6.47 -12.32
N ALA A 162 21.08 5.76 -11.30
CA ALA A 162 19.96 4.85 -11.46
C ALA A 162 18.65 5.62 -11.68
N SER A 163 17.72 5.02 -12.44
CA SER A 163 16.43 5.66 -12.72
C SER A 163 15.63 5.89 -11.43
N LEU A 164 14.96 7.04 -11.30
CA LEU A 164 14.15 7.36 -10.12
C LEU A 164 13.10 6.29 -9.81
N ASN A 165 12.38 5.78 -10.81
CA ASN A 165 11.40 4.70 -10.62
C ASN A 165 12.05 3.41 -10.08
N GLY A 166 13.23 3.06 -10.59
CA GLY A 166 14.00 1.91 -10.11
C GLY A 166 14.43 2.10 -8.65
N ARG A 167 14.97 3.27 -8.31
CA ARG A 167 15.35 3.61 -6.94
C ARG A 167 14.15 3.62 -5.99
N GLN A 168 13.00 4.11 -6.46
CA GLN A 168 11.77 4.17 -5.69
C GLN A 168 11.29 2.77 -5.31
N GLU A 169 11.20 1.86 -6.29
CA GLU A 169 10.83 0.47 -6.03
C GLU A 169 11.85 -0.22 -5.14
N VAL A 170 13.15 -0.03 -5.40
CA VAL A 170 14.22 -0.62 -4.61
C VAL A 170 14.20 -0.13 -3.16
N ALA A 171 13.83 1.13 -2.89
CA ALA A 171 13.69 1.63 -1.51
C ALA A 171 12.62 0.85 -0.73
N LEU A 172 11.46 0.60 -1.36
CA LEU A 172 10.38 -0.21 -0.76
C LEU A 172 10.81 -1.67 -0.60
N THR A 173 11.42 -2.26 -1.63
CA THR A 173 11.91 -3.64 -1.59
C THR A 173 12.98 -3.83 -0.52
N LEU A 174 13.94 -2.93 -0.39
CA LEU A 174 15.00 -3.01 0.62
C LEU A 174 14.39 -3.01 2.03
N ALA A 175 13.45 -2.10 2.30
CA ALA A 175 12.75 -2.08 3.58
C ALA A 175 11.90 -3.34 3.80
N MET A 176 11.14 -3.78 2.81
CA MET A 176 10.26 -4.95 2.94
C MET A 176 11.07 -6.24 3.18
N THR A 177 12.17 -6.42 2.46
CA THR A 177 13.04 -7.61 2.63
C THR A 177 13.76 -7.59 3.98
N ALA A 178 14.25 -6.42 4.43
CA ALA A 178 14.81 -6.28 5.77
C ALA A 178 13.76 -6.53 6.86
N PHE A 179 12.55 -5.99 6.69
CA PHE A 179 11.45 -6.18 7.63
C PHE A 179 11.07 -7.65 7.83
N LEU A 180 11.06 -8.43 6.74
CA LEU A 180 10.63 -9.82 6.74
C LEU A 180 11.72 -10.82 7.12
N ALA A 181 12.99 -10.51 6.89
CA ALA A 181 14.06 -11.52 6.90
C ALA A 181 15.39 -11.08 7.53
N CYS A 182 15.50 -9.83 8.01
CA CYS A 182 16.70 -9.40 8.74
C CYS A 182 16.54 -9.69 10.24
N HIS A 183 17.42 -10.53 10.77
CA HIS A 183 17.42 -10.87 12.20
C HIS A 183 18.44 -10.06 13.03
N ASP A 184 19.36 -9.33 12.36
CA ASP A 184 20.32 -8.44 13.03
C ASP A 184 19.81 -7.00 13.06
N LEU A 185 19.65 -6.46 14.27
CA LEU A 185 19.19 -5.09 14.50
C LEU A 185 20.19 -4.04 13.98
N ALA A 186 21.50 -4.35 13.94
CA ALA A 186 22.50 -3.46 13.38
C ALA A 186 22.30 -3.26 11.87
N ASP A 187 21.98 -4.33 11.15
CA ASP A 187 21.68 -4.32 9.71
C ASP A 187 20.35 -3.61 9.41
N VAL A 188 19.33 -3.80 10.27
CA VAL A 188 18.07 -3.02 10.21
C VAL A 188 18.38 -1.53 10.36
N THR A 189 19.19 -1.16 11.35
CA THR A 189 19.57 0.24 11.61
C THR A 189 20.38 0.83 10.45
N ALA A 190 21.30 0.06 9.87
CA ALA A 190 22.07 0.49 8.68
C ALA A 190 21.15 0.74 7.47
N THR A 191 20.16 -0.11 7.28
CA THR A 191 19.14 0.05 6.23
C THR A 191 18.28 1.29 6.48
N MET A 192 17.85 1.51 7.73
CA MET A 192 17.12 2.73 8.12
C MET A 192 17.94 3.99 7.84
N ASN A 193 19.24 4.00 8.18
CA ASN A 193 20.13 5.13 7.89
C ASN A 193 20.28 5.39 6.39
N THR A 194 20.31 4.34 5.58
CA THR A 194 20.35 4.44 4.12
C THR A 194 19.08 5.11 3.59
N LEU A 195 17.90 4.65 4.03
CA LEU A 195 16.61 5.22 3.61
C LEU A 195 16.43 6.65 4.12
N HIS A 196 16.88 6.93 5.36
CA HIS A 196 16.94 8.28 5.92
C HIS A 196 17.76 9.22 5.04
N GLY A 197 18.96 8.81 4.66
CA GLY A 197 19.82 9.59 3.77
C GLY A 197 19.16 9.93 2.42
N VAL A 198 18.27 9.06 1.92
CA VAL A 198 17.50 9.31 0.69
C VAL A 198 16.43 10.38 0.90
N PHE A 199 15.53 10.22 1.87
CA PHE A 199 14.43 11.19 2.04
C PHE A 199 14.89 12.50 2.72
N ALA A 200 16.01 12.49 3.45
CA ALA A 200 16.59 13.68 4.08
C ALA A 200 16.94 14.78 3.07
N ALA A 201 17.07 14.45 1.78
CA ALA A 201 17.19 15.43 0.72
C ALA A 201 15.95 16.34 0.56
N SER A 202 14.80 16.01 1.15
CA SER A 202 13.60 16.86 1.24
C SER A 202 13.54 17.72 2.50
N LEU A 203 14.45 17.52 3.46
CA LEU A 203 14.47 18.32 4.68
C LEU A 203 15.02 19.72 4.41
N PRO A 204 14.70 20.71 5.27
CA PRO A 204 15.24 22.05 5.16
C PRO A 204 16.77 22.04 5.16
N LYS A 205 17.37 22.85 4.29
CA LYS A 205 18.83 23.06 4.26
C LYS A 205 19.22 24.21 5.20
N GLY A 206 20.50 24.59 5.23
CA GLY A 206 21.02 25.61 6.17
C GLY A 206 20.35 26.99 6.13
N ASN A 207 19.48 27.28 5.16
CA ASN A 207 18.65 28.48 5.07
C ASN A 207 17.22 28.31 5.64
N GLY A 208 16.84 27.12 6.12
CA GLY A 208 15.52 26.82 6.67
C GLY A 208 14.41 26.62 5.63
N GLU A 209 14.71 26.72 4.34
CA GLU A 209 13.72 26.53 3.27
C GLU A 209 13.61 25.07 2.85
N LEU A 210 12.37 24.62 2.61
CA LEU A 210 12.10 23.30 2.06
C LEU A 210 12.45 23.25 0.56
N PRO A 211 13.23 22.24 0.12
CA PRO A 211 13.48 22.02 -1.30
C PRO A 211 12.21 21.74 -2.08
N ASN A 212 12.08 22.34 -3.27
CA ASN A 212 11.00 22.01 -4.21
C ASN A 212 11.51 21.05 -5.27
N HIS A 213 11.24 19.75 -5.09
CA HIS A 213 11.69 18.68 -5.98
C HIS A 213 10.67 18.37 -7.08
N ALA A 214 11.14 17.78 -8.17
CA ALA A 214 10.24 17.24 -9.20
C ALA A 214 9.41 16.06 -8.63
N PRO A 215 8.18 15.82 -9.11
CA PRO A 215 7.29 14.78 -8.59
C PRO A 215 7.89 13.37 -8.54
N ALA A 216 8.73 13.01 -9.51
CA ALA A 216 9.39 11.70 -9.53
C ALA A 216 10.43 11.55 -8.40
N LEU A 217 11.07 12.65 -7.99
CA LEU A 217 12.04 12.65 -6.91
C LEU A 217 11.33 12.70 -5.54
N THR A 218 10.24 13.46 -5.40
CA THR A 218 9.41 13.39 -4.19
C THR A 218 8.83 12.00 -3.99
N ALA A 219 8.37 11.32 -5.05
CA ALA A 219 7.90 9.94 -4.97
C ALA A 219 8.97 8.96 -4.44
N LEU A 220 10.24 9.11 -4.86
CA LEU A 220 11.36 8.35 -4.29
C LEU A 220 11.53 8.64 -2.79
N HIS A 221 11.49 9.91 -2.39
CA HIS A 221 11.63 10.28 -0.97
C HIS A 221 10.45 9.76 -0.13
N THR A 222 9.22 9.80 -0.66
CA THR A 222 8.03 9.21 -0.02
C THR A 222 8.20 7.71 0.17
N SER A 223 8.68 6.98 -0.85
CA SER A 223 8.96 5.54 -0.73
C SER A 223 10.07 5.24 0.27
N ALA A 224 11.12 6.07 0.34
CA ALA A 224 12.18 5.90 1.34
C ALA A 224 11.69 6.16 2.76
N LEU A 225 10.86 7.20 2.97
CA LEU A 225 10.22 7.46 4.27
C LEU A 225 9.28 6.32 4.67
N ASN A 226 8.49 5.80 3.71
CA ASN A 226 7.61 4.66 3.95
C ASN A 226 8.40 3.43 4.43
N GLY A 227 9.49 3.10 3.74
CA GLY A 227 10.37 2.00 4.13
C GLY A 227 11.08 2.22 5.48
N PHE A 228 11.51 3.46 5.77
CA PHE A 228 12.11 3.82 7.05
C PHE A 228 11.13 3.57 8.21
N CYS A 229 9.88 3.99 8.07
CA CYS A 229 8.85 3.78 9.09
C CYS A 229 8.41 2.31 9.19
N LEU A 230 8.41 1.54 8.09
CA LEU A 230 8.17 0.10 8.17
C LEU A 230 9.22 -0.60 9.04
N LEU A 231 10.50 -0.23 8.89
CA LEU A 231 11.57 -0.77 9.75
C LEU A 231 11.51 -0.23 11.17
N MET A 232 11.00 0.98 11.38
CA MET A 232 10.76 1.52 12.72
C MET A 232 9.79 0.65 13.53
N CYS A 233 8.84 -0.02 12.87
CA CYS A 233 7.92 -0.96 13.51
C CYS A 233 8.61 -2.17 14.17
N LEU A 234 9.89 -2.44 13.83
CA LEU A 234 10.69 -3.50 14.46
C LEU A 234 11.45 -3.04 15.72
N LEU A 235 11.55 -1.72 15.94
CA LEU A 235 12.33 -1.18 17.04
C LEU A 235 11.56 -1.27 18.37
N SER A 236 12.29 -1.40 19.48
CA SER A 236 11.68 -1.29 20.80
C SER A 236 11.15 0.14 21.03
N PRO A 237 10.06 0.31 21.80
CA PRO A 237 9.56 1.63 22.19
C PRO A 237 10.64 2.55 22.78
N SER A 238 11.54 2.00 23.61
CA SER A 238 12.68 2.71 24.18
C SER A 238 13.64 3.24 23.11
N SER A 239 13.94 2.44 22.09
CA SER A 239 14.83 2.85 21.00
C SER A 239 14.20 4.00 20.20
N VAL A 240 12.92 3.90 19.89
CA VAL A 240 12.18 4.96 19.19
C VAL A 240 12.14 6.24 20.03
N TYR A 241 11.86 6.14 21.33
CA TYR A 241 11.85 7.26 22.25
C TYR A 241 13.15 8.08 22.21
N THR A 242 14.32 7.42 22.20
CA THR A 242 15.62 8.13 22.16
C THR A 242 15.82 9.01 20.92
N MET A 243 15.15 8.70 19.81
CA MET A 243 15.24 9.44 18.55
C MET A 243 13.99 10.26 18.22
N ALA A 244 12.90 10.12 19.01
CA ALA A 244 11.59 10.70 18.72
C ALA A 244 11.65 12.22 18.52
N ASN A 245 12.31 12.96 19.42
CA ASN A 245 12.43 14.42 19.30
C ASN A 245 13.09 14.88 17.99
N LYS A 246 14.10 14.15 17.52
CA LYS A 246 14.77 14.46 16.26
C LYS A 246 13.86 14.16 15.08
N LEU A 247 13.23 12.99 15.07
CA LEU A 247 12.41 12.53 13.95
C LEU A 247 11.09 13.30 13.86
N VAL A 248 10.42 13.61 14.98
CA VAL A 248 9.21 14.45 14.98
C VAL A 248 9.51 15.83 14.40
N ARG A 249 10.65 16.44 14.75
CA ARG A 249 11.08 17.71 14.13
C ARG A 249 11.23 17.58 12.61
N GLU A 250 11.89 16.53 12.14
CA GLU A 250 12.08 16.30 10.70
C GLU A 250 10.75 16.05 9.98
N MET A 251 9.84 15.29 10.58
CA MET A 251 8.51 15.06 10.02
C MET A 251 7.66 16.34 10.02
N TYR A 252 7.73 17.14 11.08
CA TYR A 252 7.09 18.45 11.15
C TYR A 252 7.57 19.37 10.01
N ASP A 253 8.88 19.40 9.73
CA ASP A 253 9.41 20.15 8.60
C ASP A 253 8.81 19.64 7.27
N LEU A 254 8.68 18.32 7.09
CA LEU A 254 8.09 17.72 5.88
C LEU A 254 6.58 18.00 5.72
N LEU A 255 5.85 18.35 6.78
CA LEU A 255 4.44 18.78 6.68
C LEU A 255 4.29 20.06 5.82
N GLY A 256 5.35 20.86 5.68
CA GLY A 256 5.35 22.06 4.85
C GLY A 256 5.56 21.81 3.36
N CYS A 257 5.83 20.56 2.92
CA CYS A 257 6.19 20.31 1.52
C CYS A 257 4.99 20.48 0.56
N SER A 258 5.28 20.69 -0.73
CA SER A 258 4.27 20.92 -1.76
C SER A 258 3.52 19.63 -2.15
N ASP A 259 4.21 18.50 -2.09
CA ASP A 259 3.72 17.17 -2.44
C ASP A 259 2.72 16.65 -1.39
N VAL A 260 1.57 16.14 -1.84
CA VAL A 260 0.51 15.69 -0.91
C VAL A 260 0.85 14.35 -0.29
N ASP A 261 1.43 13.41 -1.05
CA ASP A 261 1.72 12.07 -0.57
C ASP A 261 2.85 12.10 0.46
N LEU A 262 3.89 12.90 0.22
CA LEU A 262 4.98 13.10 1.19
C LEU A 262 4.48 13.72 2.49
N ARG A 263 3.56 14.69 2.43
CA ARG A 263 2.94 15.25 3.64
C ARG A 263 2.13 14.24 4.42
N ILE A 264 1.28 13.47 3.73
CA ILE A 264 0.47 12.42 4.37
C ILE A 264 1.40 11.44 5.06
N GLN A 265 2.44 10.96 4.36
CA GLN A 265 3.41 10.02 4.91
C GLN A 265 4.14 10.60 6.13
N ALA A 266 4.51 11.89 6.11
CA ALA A 266 5.13 12.56 7.25
C ALA A 266 4.17 12.69 8.44
N GLY A 267 2.90 13.03 8.21
CA GLY A 267 1.88 13.09 9.26
C GLY A 267 1.62 11.74 9.91
N GLU A 268 1.50 10.68 9.12
CA GLU A 268 1.36 9.32 9.64
C GLU A 268 2.62 8.89 10.40
N ALA A 269 3.82 9.28 9.93
CA ALA A 269 5.07 9.02 10.64
C ALA A 269 5.12 9.71 12.01
N VAL A 270 4.59 10.94 12.13
CA VAL A 270 4.42 11.60 13.44
C VAL A 270 3.56 10.76 14.36
N ALA A 271 2.42 10.25 13.87
CA ALA A 271 1.52 9.45 14.68
C ALA A 271 2.16 8.12 15.13
N LEU A 272 2.90 7.44 14.25
CA LEU A 272 3.70 6.25 14.57
C LEU A 272 4.76 6.55 15.65
N LEU A 273 5.47 7.67 15.53
CA LEU A 273 6.48 8.10 16.52
C LEU A 273 5.85 8.38 17.88
N TYR A 274 4.71 9.07 17.91
CA TYR A 274 3.97 9.37 19.14
C TYR A 274 3.43 8.11 19.80
N GLU A 275 2.85 7.18 19.01
CA GLU A 275 2.42 5.85 19.49
C GLU A 275 3.60 5.12 20.16
N ALA A 276 4.71 4.95 19.45
CA ALA A 276 5.86 4.20 19.94
C ALA A 276 6.55 4.88 21.14
N ALA A 277 6.66 6.21 21.14
CA ALA A 277 7.26 6.95 22.26
C ALA A 277 6.37 6.91 23.51
N ARG A 278 5.05 7.03 23.36
CA ARG A 278 4.09 6.93 24.48
C ARG A 278 3.97 5.54 25.08
N LEU A 279 4.30 4.49 24.31
CA LEU A 279 4.49 3.14 24.86
C LEU A 279 5.70 3.03 25.82
N HIS A 280 6.68 3.92 25.71
CA HIS A 280 7.82 3.98 26.64
C HIS A 280 7.61 4.96 27.78
N ASP A 281 7.02 6.12 27.48
CA ASP A 281 6.78 7.23 28.39
C ASP A 281 5.44 7.86 28.04
N GLU A 282 4.38 7.53 28.79
CA GLU A 282 3.00 7.93 28.51
C GLU A 282 2.83 9.47 28.39
N ASP A 283 3.69 10.23 29.07
CA ASP A 283 3.70 11.69 29.07
C ASP A 283 4.52 12.29 27.91
N TYR A 284 5.02 11.46 26.98
CA TYR A 284 5.80 11.94 25.85
C TYR A 284 5.03 13.00 25.05
N SER A 285 5.66 14.16 24.94
CA SER A 285 5.24 15.31 24.15
C SER A 285 6.48 15.96 23.53
N TRP A 286 6.38 16.31 22.25
CA TRP A 286 7.42 17.09 21.59
C TRP A 286 7.41 18.53 22.11
N ASN A 287 8.59 19.13 22.29
CA ASN A 287 8.73 20.47 22.89
C ASN A 287 7.98 21.60 22.16
N ARG A 288 7.60 21.40 20.88
CA ARG A 288 6.78 22.33 20.07
C ARG A 288 5.45 21.69 19.65
N GLU A 289 4.88 20.82 20.48
CA GLU A 289 3.62 20.11 20.21
C GLU A 289 2.48 21.07 19.83
N GLY A 290 2.36 22.24 20.48
CA GLY A 290 1.34 23.22 20.11
C GLY A 290 1.43 23.70 18.66
N GLU A 291 2.64 23.86 18.12
CA GLU A 291 2.87 24.25 16.72
C GLU A 291 2.63 23.07 15.76
N LEU A 292 3.03 21.86 16.17
CA LEU A 292 2.75 20.63 15.44
C LEU A 292 1.24 20.43 15.30
N CYS A 293 0.50 20.50 16.41
CA CYS A 293 -0.95 20.34 16.44
C CYS A 293 -1.69 21.37 15.59
N ALA A 294 -1.25 22.64 15.60
CA ALA A 294 -1.79 23.66 14.72
C ALA A 294 -1.61 23.28 13.23
N ALA A 295 -0.39 22.88 12.84
CA ALA A 295 -0.10 22.46 11.46
C ALA A 295 -0.93 21.23 11.04
N LEU A 296 -1.09 20.24 11.93
CA LEU A 296 -1.88 19.03 11.66
C LEU A 296 -3.37 19.36 11.50
N LYS A 297 -3.92 20.25 12.34
CA LYS A 297 -5.32 20.72 12.25
C LYS A 297 -5.61 21.50 10.96
N ASP A 298 -4.68 22.34 10.53
CA ASP A 298 -4.77 23.05 9.26
C ASP A 298 -4.82 22.06 8.08
N LEU A 299 -3.98 21.02 8.09
CA LEU A 299 -3.98 19.98 7.07
C LEU A 299 -5.22 19.07 7.11
N ALA A 300 -5.79 18.85 8.30
CA ALA A 300 -7.04 18.11 8.50
C ALA A 300 -8.29 18.84 7.98
N THR A 301 -8.24 20.17 7.89
CA THR A 301 -9.33 21.03 7.42
C THR A 301 -9.10 21.63 6.02
N ASP A 302 -7.97 21.29 5.37
CA ASP A 302 -7.50 21.85 4.10
C ASP A 302 -8.62 22.14 3.09
N SER A 303 -8.84 23.44 2.86
CA SER A 303 -9.85 23.98 1.96
C SER A 303 -9.30 24.44 0.61
N HIS A 304 -7.99 24.25 0.35
CA HIS A 304 -7.32 24.77 -0.83
C HIS A 304 -7.87 24.16 -2.14
N LYS A 305 -8.76 24.91 -2.78
CA LYS A 305 -9.49 24.49 -3.99
C LYS A 305 -8.60 24.21 -5.21
N PHE A 306 -7.34 24.67 -5.20
CA PHE A 306 -6.37 24.44 -6.27
C PHE A 306 -5.84 22.99 -6.33
N ARG A 307 -6.02 22.20 -5.26
CA ARG A 307 -5.66 20.77 -5.24
C ARG A 307 -6.73 19.90 -5.90
N ALA A 308 -6.42 18.65 -6.25
CA ALA A 308 -7.46 17.74 -6.72
C ALA A 308 -8.43 17.37 -5.58
N LYS A 309 -9.70 17.11 -5.93
CA LYS A 309 -10.74 16.74 -4.94
C LYS A 309 -10.40 15.44 -4.21
N LYS A 310 -9.83 14.46 -4.92
CA LYS A 310 -9.39 13.18 -4.38
C LYS A 310 -8.30 13.38 -3.31
N ASP A 311 -7.27 14.14 -3.65
CA ASP A 311 -6.11 14.39 -2.79
C ASP A 311 -6.53 15.11 -1.51
N ARG A 312 -7.40 16.13 -1.60
CA ARG A 312 -7.97 16.77 -0.41
C ARG A 312 -8.80 15.84 0.46
N LYS A 313 -9.52 14.87 -0.14
CA LYS A 313 -10.32 13.91 0.63
C LYS A 313 -9.39 12.97 1.41
N GLN A 314 -8.36 12.45 0.75
CA GLN A 314 -7.37 11.54 1.34
C GLN A 314 -6.56 12.23 2.44
N GLN A 315 -6.01 13.42 2.16
CA GLN A 315 -5.23 14.19 3.13
C GLN A 315 -6.06 14.47 4.39
N ARG A 316 -7.26 15.05 4.24
CA ARG A 316 -8.10 15.35 5.40
C ARG A 316 -8.52 14.11 6.17
N ALA A 317 -8.67 12.96 5.51
CA ALA A 317 -8.97 11.71 6.21
C ALA A 317 -7.80 11.28 7.09
N SER A 318 -6.60 11.17 6.53
CA SER A 318 -5.40 10.78 7.27
C SER A 318 -5.07 11.77 8.41
N PHE A 319 -5.05 13.07 8.13
CA PHE A 319 -4.71 14.07 9.17
C PHE A 319 -5.72 14.17 10.31
N ARG A 320 -7.00 13.80 10.11
CA ARG A 320 -7.95 13.70 11.23
C ARG A 320 -7.56 12.59 12.19
N ASP A 321 -7.14 11.44 11.68
CA ASP A 321 -6.68 10.33 12.51
C ASP A 321 -5.37 10.69 13.22
N VAL A 322 -4.44 11.35 12.52
CA VAL A 322 -3.17 11.83 13.10
C VAL A 322 -3.40 12.83 14.24
N VAL A 323 -4.30 13.81 14.06
CA VAL A 323 -4.64 14.79 15.13
C VAL A 323 -5.16 14.09 16.38
N ARG A 324 -6.05 13.09 16.24
CA ARG A 324 -6.56 12.33 17.38
C ARG A 324 -5.46 11.58 18.13
N THR A 325 -4.53 10.96 17.41
CA THR A 325 -3.39 10.28 18.04
C THR A 325 -2.49 11.26 18.78
N VAL A 326 -2.12 12.39 18.16
CA VAL A 326 -1.18 13.34 18.76
C VAL A 326 -1.82 14.07 19.94
N GLU A 327 -3.03 14.61 19.80
CA GLU A 327 -3.69 15.42 20.83
C GLU A 327 -4.43 14.62 21.90
N GLU A 328 -5.14 13.57 21.51
CA GLU A 328 -6.08 12.84 22.37
C GLU A 328 -5.50 11.50 22.85
N GLY A 329 -4.37 11.07 22.27
CA GLY A 329 -3.79 9.75 22.52
C GLY A 329 -4.60 8.60 21.90
N GLU A 330 -5.60 8.90 21.06
CA GLU A 330 -6.45 7.90 20.43
C GLU A 330 -5.72 7.24 19.26
N LEU A 331 -5.54 5.92 19.34
CA LEU A 331 -5.00 5.11 18.26
C LEU A 331 -6.06 4.85 17.18
N PRO A 332 -5.65 4.57 15.93
CA PRO A 332 -6.58 4.19 14.88
C PRO A 332 -7.35 2.92 15.26
N CYS A 333 -8.54 2.74 14.71
CA CYS A 333 -9.33 1.52 14.88
C CYS A 333 -10.04 1.20 13.56
N GLU A 334 -9.39 0.39 12.73
CA GLU A 334 -9.94 -0.06 11.45
C GLU A 334 -10.06 -1.59 11.44
N THR A 335 -11.22 -2.10 11.02
CA THR A 335 -11.43 -3.55 10.86
C THR A 335 -11.46 -3.92 9.39
N VAL A 336 -10.55 -4.79 8.98
CA VAL A 336 -10.47 -5.34 7.63
C VAL A 336 -10.94 -6.78 7.63
N THR A 337 -11.91 -7.11 6.76
CA THR A 337 -12.33 -8.50 6.57
C THR A 337 -11.35 -9.22 5.64
N VAL A 338 -10.71 -10.26 6.15
CA VAL A 338 -9.76 -11.10 5.40
C VAL A 338 -10.24 -12.54 5.32
N GLY A 339 -9.58 -13.36 4.50
CA GLY A 339 -9.98 -14.76 4.31
C GLY A 339 -11.02 -14.98 3.21
N PRO A 340 -11.30 -16.24 2.87
CA PRO A 340 -12.28 -16.59 1.86
C PRO A 340 -13.70 -16.43 2.42
N GLN A 341 -14.70 -16.34 1.55
CA GLN A 341 -16.09 -16.09 1.93
C GLN A 341 -16.66 -17.08 2.97
N HIS A 342 -16.20 -18.32 2.97
CA HIS A 342 -16.64 -19.37 3.89
C HIS A 342 -15.89 -19.36 5.24
N GLN A 343 -14.83 -18.55 5.37
CA GLN A 343 -14.01 -18.45 6.57
C GLN A 343 -13.42 -17.04 6.68
N ARG A 344 -14.31 -16.05 6.80
CA ARG A 344 -13.93 -14.65 6.99
C ARG A 344 -13.38 -14.46 8.40
N GLN A 345 -12.23 -13.81 8.50
CA GLN A 345 -11.64 -13.33 9.74
C GLN A 345 -11.68 -11.80 9.73
N GLU A 346 -11.79 -11.19 10.90
CA GLU A 346 -11.68 -9.74 11.07
C GLU A 346 -10.27 -9.44 11.57
N LEU A 347 -9.50 -8.72 10.76
CA LEU A 347 -8.19 -8.18 11.13
C LEU A 347 -8.41 -6.79 11.70
N LEU A 348 -8.11 -6.61 12.98
CA LEU A 348 -8.14 -5.31 13.64
C LEU A 348 -6.80 -4.61 13.42
N LEU A 349 -6.84 -3.43 12.83
CA LEU A 349 -5.72 -2.51 12.70
C LEU A 349 -5.91 -1.40 13.73
N ASP A 350 -5.50 -1.68 14.97
CA ASP A 350 -5.66 -0.82 16.14
C ASP A 350 -4.39 -0.03 16.53
N THR A 351 -3.34 -0.14 15.72
CA THR A 351 -2.09 0.61 15.87
C THR A 351 -1.62 1.18 14.54
N TRP A 352 -0.87 2.28 14.57
CA TRP A 352 -0.17 2.83 13.42
C TRP A 352 0.86 1.84 12.89
N SER A 353 1.55 1.11 13.77
CA SER A 353 2.47 0.03 13.38
C SER A 353 1.76 -1.01 12.51
N LEU A 354 0.61 -1.55 12.94
CA LEU A 354 -0.15 -2.55 12.16
C LEU A 354 -0.70 -1.97 10.86
N LYS A 355 -1.20 -0.73 10.86
CA LYS A 355 -1.64 -0.06 9.62
C LYS A 355 -0.51 0.07 8.60
N TRP A 356 0.70 0.40 9.06
CA TRP A 356 1.87 0.54 8.19
C TRP A 356 2.30 -0.78 7.58
N GLN A 357 2.37 -1.84 8.40
CA GLN A 357 2.71 -3.19 7.96
C GLN A 357 1.68 -3.71 6.96
N TYR A 358 0.39 -3.53 7.24
CA TYR A 358 -0.70 -3.91 6.34
C TYR A 358 -0.65 -3.16 5.01
N ALA A 359 -0.44 -1.84 5.02
CA ALA A 359 -0.29 -1.04 3.80
C ALA A 359 0.91 -1.50 2.95
N SER A 360 2.03 -1.85 3.59
CA SER A 360 3.24 -2.37 2.93
C SER A 360 3.00 -3.73 2.25
N LEU A 361 2.22 -4.60 2.89
CA LEU A 361 1.76 -5.85 2.29
C LEU A 361 0.78 -5.63 1.15
N CYS A 362 -0.13 -4.66 1.25
CA CYS A 362 -1.04 -4.31 0.16
C CYS A 362 -0.27 -3.88 -1.09
N HIS A 363 0.81 -3.09 -0.92
CA HIS A 363 1.68 -2.70 -2.01
C HIS A 363 2.39 -3.91 -2.65
N THR A 364 2.98 -4.78 -1.82
CA THR A 364 3.78 -5.93 -2.29
C THR A 364 2.92 -7.02 -2.95
N LEU A 365 1.76 -7.34 -2.37
CA LEU A 365 0.93 -8.45 -2.80
C LEU A 365 -0.14 -8.06 -3.83
N GLY A 366 -0.56 -6.80 -3.85
CA GLY A 366 -1.61 -6.31 -4.75
C GLY A 366 -2.85 -7.21 -4.76
N ILE A 367 -3.19 -7.75 -5.93
CA ILE A 367 -4.34 -8.66 -6.10
C ILE A 367 -4.21 -9.99 -5.34
N GLY A 368 -2.99 -10.35 -4.94
CA GLY A 368 -2.65 -11.57 -4.20
C GLY A 368 -2.91 -11.50 -2.69
N LEU A 369 -3.21 -10.30 -2.16
CA LEU A 369 -3.26 -10.05 -0.71
C LEU A 369 -4.17 -11.03 0.04
N ASN A 370 -5.40 -11.23 -0.44
CA ASN A 370 -6.35 -12.12 0.22
C ASN A 370 -5.87 -13.58 0.22
N ASN A 371 -5.21 -14.03 -0.86
CA ASN A 371 -4.67 -15.39 -0.94
C ASN A 371 -3.52 -15.59 0.06
N HIS A 372 -2.58 -14.63 0.15
CA HIS A 372 -1.45 -14.73 1.07
C HIS A 372 -1.89 -14.57 2.53
N ILE A 373 -2.75 -13.62 2.87
CA ILE A 373 -3.30 -13.51 4.23
C ILE A 373 -4.05 -14.80 4.63
N THR A 374 -4.65 -15.50 3.68
CA THR A 374 -5.35 -16.76 3.98
C THR A 374 -4.38 -17.94 4.17
N PHE A 375 -3.36 -18.08 3.32
CA PHE A 375 -2.62 -19.34 3.20
C PHE A 375 -1.11 -19.25 3.45
N ASN A 376 -0.52 -18.07 3.40
CA ASN A 376 0.90 -17.90 3.68
C ASN A 376 1.11 -17.84 5.20
N VAL A 377 1.83 -18.81 5.74
CA VAL A 377 2.09 -18.94 7.19
C VAL A 377 2.76 -17.69 7.74
N GLY A 378 3.83 -17.21 7.11
CA GLY A 378 4.54 -16.01 7.58
C GLY A 378 3.67 -14.75 7.59
N VAL A 379 2.81 -14.55 6.58
CA VAL A 379 1.87 -13.40 6.57
C VAL A 379 0.79 -13.54 7.66
N ARG A 380 0.39 -14.77 8.00
CA ARG A 380 -0.58 -15.01 9.08
C ARG A 380 0.04 -14.80 10.45
N ASP A 381 1.28 -15.22 10.63
CA ASP A 381 2.03 -15.04 11.88
C ASP A 381 2.26 -13.55 12.16
N MET A 382 2.52 -12.74 11.13
CA MET A 382 2.63 -11.27 11.27
C MET A 382 1.40 -10.59 11.88
N PHE A 383 0.21 -11.19 11.74
CA PHE A 383 -1.06 -10.62 12.19
C PHE A 383 -1.79 -11.52 13.20
N ASP A 384 -1.08 -12.51 13.77
CA ASP A 384 -1.62 -13.47 14.75
C ASP A 384 -2.94 -14.14 14.29
N LEU A 385 -3.07 -14.42 12.99
CA LEU A 385 -4.30 -14.98 12.41
C LEU A 385 -4.46 -16.50 12.67
N GLY A 386 -3.47 -17.12 13.29
CA GLY A 386 -3.39 -18.56 13.52
C GLY A 386 -3.05 -19.36 12.25
N PRO A 387 -3.05 -20.70 12.30
CA PRO A 387 -2.66 -21.53 11.18
C PRO A 387 -3.56 -21.32 9.94
N PRO A 388 -3.04 -21.56 8.73
CA PRO A 388 -3.86 -21.56 7.52
C PRO A 388 -5.06 -22.49 7.65
N PRO A 389 -6.22 -22.11 7.08
CA PRO A 389 -7.36 -23.00 7.04
C PRO A 389 -7.05 -24.22 6.17
N LEU A 390 -7.63 -25.37 6.53
CA LEU A 390 -7.56 -26.57 5.70
C LEU A 390 -8.12 -26.25 4.31
N GLN A 391 -7.36 -26.55 3.25
CA GLN A 391 -7.83 -26.40 1.89
C GLN A 391 -9.04 -27.32 1.67
N LEU A 392 -10.24 -26.76 1.77
CA LEU A 392 -11.46 -27.44 1.35
C LEU A 392 -11.40 -27.62 -0.16
N ASP A 393 -11.60 -28.87 -0.59
CA ASP A 393 -11.59 -29.24 -2.00
C ASP A 393 -12.50 -28.32 -2.82
N ARG A 394 -12.01 -27.89 -3.99
CA ARG A 394 -12.68 -26.89 -4.85
C ARG A 394 -14.10 -27.32 -5.23
N GLY A 395 -14.37 -28.63 -5.26
CA GLY A 395 -15.70 -29.23 -5.46
C GLY A 395 -16.69 -28.94 -4.31
N MET A 396 -16.23 -28.98 -3.05
CA MET A 396 -17.03 -28.69 -1.86
C MET A 396 -17.41 -27.20 -1.76
N LEU A 397 -16.52 -26.32 -2.22
CA LEU A 397 -16.76 -24.87 -2.25
C LEU A 397 -17.87 -24.47 -3.24
N SER A 398 -18.03 -25.22 -4.33
CA SER A 398 -19.11 -25.01 -5.31
C SER A 398 -20.50 -25.37 -4.74
N LEU A 399 -20.57 -26.41 -3.90
CA LEU A 399 -21.78 -26.86 -3.21
C LEU A 399 -22.17 -25.87 -2.08
N ALA A 400 -21.20 -25.37 -1.33
CA ALA A 400 -21.44 -24.34 -0.30
C ALA A 400 -21.94 -23.01 -0.90
N ARG A 401 -21.46 -22.62 -2.09
CA ARG A 401 -21.92 -21.43 -2.83
C ARG A 401 -23.37 -21.49 -3.28
N ARG A 402 -23.90 -22.69 -3.59
CA ARG A 402 -25.34 -22.87 -3.90
C ARG A 402 -26.24 -22.72 -2.68
N SER A 403 -25.71 -22.90 -1.47
CA SER A 403 -26.45 -22.79 -0.21
C SER A 403 -26.52 -21.35 0.33
N GLN A 404 -25.51 -20.52 0.06
CA GLN A 404 -25.50 -19.11 0.47
C GLN A 404 -26.43 -18.26 -0.43
N LYS A 405 -27.71 -18.21 -0.08
CA LYS A 405 -28.64 -17.19 -0.60
C LYS A 405 -28.03 -15.81 -0.38
N LYS A 406 -27.95 -15.00 -1.44
CA LYS A 406 -27.64 -13.55 -1.35
C LYS A 406 -28.48 -12.96 -0.22
N PRO A 407 -27.93 -12.08 0.64
CA PRO A 407 -28.70 -11.49 1.72
C PRO A 407 -29.91 -10.79 1.10
N ASN A 408 -31.10 -11.31 1.40
CA ASN A 408 -32.35 -10.74 0.94
C ASN A 408 -32.36 -9.26 1.40
N ARG A 409 -32.88 -8.34 0.57
CA ARG A 409 -33.03 -6.90 0.92
C ARG A 409 -33.79 -6.67 2.24
N GLU A 410 -34.38 -7.72 2.78
CA GLU A 410 -35.16 -7.80 4.01
C GLU A 410 -34.40 -8.35 5.22
N SER A 411 -33.06 -8.42 5.19
CA SER A 411 -32.31 -8.89 6.36
C SER A 411 -32.64 -8.04 7.60
N PRO A 412 -32.74 -8.64 8.81
CA PRO A 412 -33.05 -7.90 10.04
C PRO A 412 -32.12 -6.71 10.27
N ALA A 413 -30.84 -6.82 9.88
CA ALA A 413 -29.86 -5.74 9.95
C ALA A 413 -30.09 -4.63 8.91
N CYS A 414 -30.68 -4.94 7.76
CA CYS A 414 -31.07 -3.94 6.76
C CYS A 414 -32.37 -3.22 7.18
N LYS A 415 -33.35 -3.97 7.73
CA LYS A 415 -34.57 -3.41 8.33
C LYS A 415 -34.27 -2.53 9.56
N ALA A 416 -33.36 -2.96 10.44
CA ALA A 416 -32.91 -2.18 11.59
C ALA A 416 -32.21 -0.89 11.16
N ARG A 417 -31.31 -0.96 10.16
CA ARG A 417 -30.67 0.24 9.57
C ARG A 417 -31.69 1.18 8.92
N HIS A 418 -32.69 0.66 8.23
CA HIS A 418 -33.75 1.46 7.62
C HIS A 418 -34.65 2.14 8.68
N MET A 419 -35.03 1.42 9.74
CA MET A 419 -35.82 1.95 10.85
C MET A 419 -35.05 3.02 11.64
N ALA A 420 -33.74 2.81 11.89
CA ALA A 420 -32.89 3.81 12.54
C ALA A 420 -32.73 5.08 11.69
N ARG A 421 -32.56 4.93 10.36
CA ARG A 421 -32.47 6.08 9.44
C ARG A 421 -33.80 6.84 9.30
N ASN A 422 -34.95 6.17 9.40
CA ASN A 422 -36.27 6.83 9.39
C ASN A 422 -36.49 7.68 10.65
N LYS A 423 -36.15 7.18 11.85
CA LYS A 423 -36.23 7.97 13.10
C LYS A 423 -35.38 9.25 13.04
N ASN A 424 -34.18 9.17 12.47
CA ASN A 424 -33.30 10.34 12.33
C ASN A 424 -33.74 11.32 11.23
N ARG A 425 -34.58 10.90 10.28
CA ARG A 425 -35.19 11.80 9.28
C ARG A 425 -36.34 12.61 9.87
N ASP A 426 -37.14 12.00 10.74
CA ASP A 426 -38.25 12.68 11.41
C ASP A 426 -37.77 13.80 12.33
N ASN A 427 -36.62 13.62 13.01
CA ASN A 427 -35.99 14.67 13.82
C ASN A 427 -35.59 15.91 12.98
N ARG A 428 -35.21 15.72 11.71
CA ARG A 428 -34.83 16.82 10.81
C ARG A 428 -36.03 17.54 10.19
N ALA A 429 -37.18 16.86 10.12
CA ALA A 429 -38.45 17.45 9.72
C ALA A 429 -39.10 18.24 10.87
N ALA A 430 -39.05 17.71 12.09
CA ALA A 430 -39.55 18.39 13.30
C ALA A 430 -38.73 19.62 13.69
N ALA A 431 -37.43 19.66 13.38
CA ALA A 431 -36.58 20.82 13.60
C ALA A 431 -36.86 21.99 12.62
N LYS A 432 -37.61 21.76 11.53
CA LYS A 432 -38.00 22.81 10.56
C LYS A 432 -39.35 23.45 10.88
N THR A 433 -40.10 22.95 11.86
CA THR A 433 -41.44 23.44 12.21
C THR A 433 -41.46 24.39 13.42
N TYR A 434 -40.30 24.89 13.85
CA TYR A 434 -40.16 25.82 14.99
C TYR A 434 -39.39 27.11 14.64
N ASP A 435 -39.43 27.51 13.37
CA ASP A 435 -39.12 28.89 12.96
C ASP A 435 -40.30 29.39 12.11
N ASP A 436 -41.34 29.89 12.80
CA ASP A 436 -42.28 30.90 12.32
C ASP A 436 -42.77 31.73 13.52
#